data_AF-A0A016SWQ3-F1
#
_entry.id   AF-A0A016SWQ3-F1
#
_cell.length_a   1.000
_cell.length_b   1.000
_cell.length_c   1.000
_cell.angle_alpha   90.00
_cell.angle_beta   90.00
_cell.angle_gamma   90.00
#
_symmetry.space_group_name_H-M   'P 1'
#
loop_
_entity.id
_entity.type
_entity.pdbx_description
1 polymer ?
#
loop_
_entity_poly.entity_id
_entity_poly.type
_entity_poly.pdbx_seq_one_letter_code
_entity_poly.pdbx_strand_id
1 'polypeptide(L)'
;MLDRIAHKRPPPTILDAEAAERLAEMQEFEELNSIGEDYHQLVAAITLGMVAEKKKSNHITSRITEETRQLLGKRRNLKRTTHSHLEMTLLNRICRERVAQDHEAFTRKRLMAAAESRTSIKLTARNT
;
A
#
# COMPACT_ATOMS: atom_id res chain seq x y z
N MET A 1 -5.49 -34.51 -18.18
CA MET A 1 -5.82 -33.11 -17.85
C MET A 1 -4.72 -32.60 -16.94
N LEU A 2 -3.89 -31.65 -17.39
CA LEU A 2 -2.80 -31.10 -16.57
C LEU A 2 -3.28 -29.78 -15.95
N ASP A 3 -3.42 -29.78 -14.63
CA ASP A 3 -3.78 -28.61 -13.84
C ASP A 3 -2.72 -27.51 -14.01
N ARG A 4 -3.12 -26.40 -14.62
CA ARG A 4 -2.36 -25.16 -14.59
C ARG A 4 -2.52 -24.56 -13.20
N ILE A 5 -1.70 -25.00 -12.25
CA ILE A 5 -1.51 -24.27 -10.99
C ILE A 5 -0.92 -22.92 -11.38
N ALA A 6 -1.76 -21.89 -11.40
CA ALA A 6 -1.31 -20.52 -11.59
C ALA A 6 -0.43 -20.16 -10.39
N HIS A 7 0.88 -20.28 -10.53
CA HIS A 7 1.86 -19.77 -9.58
C HIS A 7 1.76 -18.25 -9.55
N LYS A 8 0.82 -17.74 -8.73
CA LYS A 8 0.78 -16.32 -8.40
C LYS A 8 2.09 -16.01 -7.68
N ARG A 9 2.89 -15.11 -8.26
CA ARG A 9 4.09 -14.60 -7.59
C ARG A 9 3.66 -14.02 -6.23
N PRO A 10 4.38 -14.33 -5.14
CA PRO A 10 4.08 -13.75 -3.85
C PRO A 10 4.17 -12.22 -3.94
N PRO A 11 3.36 -11.48 -3.15
CA PRO A 11 3.42 -10.02 -3.12
C PRO A 11 4.83 -9.56 -2.74
N PRO A 12 5.32 -8.43 -3.29
CA PRO A 12 6.62 -7.90 -2.91
C PRO A 12 6.65 -7.56 -1.41
N THR A 13 7.61 -8.16 -0.69
CA THR A 13 7.93 -7.93 0.71
C THR A 13 9.15 -6.99 0.84
N ILE A 14 9.26 -6.28 1.96
CA ILE A 14 10.41 -5.47 2.34
C ILE A 14 10.86 -5.93 3.73
N LEU A 15 12.17 -6.02 3.96
CA LEU A 15 12.74 -6.30 5.26
C LEU A 15 12.43 -5.15 6.24
N ASP A 16 11.83 -5.49 7.37
CA ASP A 16 11.68 -4.58 8.49
C ASP A 16 13.00 -4.49 9.25
N ALA A 17 13.77 -3.43 9.01
CA ALA A 17 15.12 -3.28 9.56
C ALA A 17 15.15 -3.44 11.09
N GLU A 18 14.20 -2.86 11.81
CA GLU A 18 14.15 -2.90 13.28
C GLU A 18 13.73 -4.27 13.84
N ALA A 19 12.87 -5.03 13.14
CA ALA A 19 12.60 -6.41 13.54
C ALA A 19 13.76 -7.33 13.17
N ALA A 20 14.39 -7.14 12.01
CA ALA A 20 15.54 -7.91 11.58
C ALA A 20 16.74 -7.71 12.53
N GLU A 21 16.97 -6.48 12.99
CA GLU A 21 18.01 -6.15 13.97
C GLU A 21 17.75 -6.81 15.31
N ARG A 22 16.52 -6.73 15.85
CA ARG A 22 16.14 -7.44 17.08
C ARG A 22 16.29 -8.96 16.97
N LEU A 23 15.93 -9.54 15.82
CA LEU A 23 16.12 -10.97 15.60
C LEU A 23 17.60 -11.34 15.49
N ALA A 24 18.43 -10.49 14.87
CA ALA A 24 19.87 -10.69 14.78
C ALA A 24 20.55 -10.58 16.15
N GLU A 25 20.13 -9.64 17.01
CA GLU A 25 20.63 -9.52 18.39
C GLU A 25 20.27 -10.73 19.26
N MET A 26 19.14 -11.38 18.99
CA MET A 26 18.72 -12.60 19.70
C MET A 26 19.44 -13.87 19.19
N GLN A 27 20.14 -13.78 18.05
CA GLN A 27 20.76 -14.92 17.38
C GLN A 27 22.26 -14.97 17.72
N GLU A 28 22.63 -15.76 18.73
CA GLU A 28 24.04 -16.13 18.94
C GLU A 28 24.47 -17.20 17.93
N PHE A 29 25.54 -16.92 17.20
CA PHE A 29 26.24 -17.89 16.36
C PHE A 29 27.45 -18.40 17.14
N GLU A 30 27.33 -19.59 17.70
CA GLU A 30 28.46 -20.32 18.25
C GLU A 30 29.13 -21.15 17.15
N GLU A 31 30.43 -21.35 17.25
CA GLU A 31 31.19 -22.19 16.32
C GLU A 31 30.95 -23.66 16.70
N LEU A 32 30.08 -24.36 15.96
CA LEU A 32 29.79 -25.77 16.25
C LEU A 32 30.80 -26.69 15.59
N ASN A 33 31.07 -27.82 16.25
CA ASN A 33 31.98 -28.84 15.73
C ASN A 33 31.35 -29.69 14.61
N SER A 34 30.08 -29.46 14.27
CA SER A 34 29.30 -30.23 13.30
C SER A 34 28.71 -29.34 12.22
N ILE A 35 29.19 -29.52 10.99
CA ILE A 35 28.71 -28.79 9.81
C ILE A 35 27.20 -28.97 9.61
N GLY A 36 26.64 -30.14 9.98
CA GLY A 36 25.21 -30.39 9.86
C GLY A 36 24.38 -29.54 10.83
N GLU A 37 24.88 -29.39 12.06
CA GLU A 37 24.21 -28.59 13.10
C GLU A 37 24.32 -27.09 12.76
N ASP A 38 25.48 -26.65 12.28
CA ASP A 38 25.68 -25.29 11.74
C ASP A 38 24.70 -24.98 10.61
N TYR A 39 24.53 -25.90 9.65
CA TYR A 39 23.59 -25.71 8.55
C TYR A 39 22.14 -25.59 9.04
N HIS A 40 21.75 -26.37 10.04
CA HIS A 40 20.41 -26.29 10.62
C HIS A 40 20.18 -24.98 11.36
N GLN A 41 21.18 -24.50 12.12
CA GLN A 41 21.10 -23.20 12.81
C GLN A 41 21.04 -22.04 11.82
N LEU A 42 21.80 -22.11 10.72
CA LEU A 42 21.75 -21.13 9.63
C LEU A 42 20.38 -21.10 8.95
N VAL A 43 19.82 -22.26 8.60
CA VAL A 43 18.48 -22.34 7.99
C VAL A 43 17.41 -21.81 8.94
N ALA A 44 17.50 -22.11 10.24
CA ALA A 44 16.59 -21.58 11.25
C ALA A 44 16.68 -20.04 11.36
N ALA A 45 17.90 -19.48 11.39
CA ALA A 45 18.13 -18.04 11.41
C ALA A 45 17.59 -17.34 10.15
N ILE A 46 17.82 -17.91 8.96
CA ILE A 46 17.28 -17.39 7.69
C ILE A 46 15.74 -17.42 7.73
N THR A 47 15.16 -18.54 8.18
CA THR A 47 13.70 -18.69 8.26
C THR A 47 13.09 -17.69 9.25
N LEU A 48 13.77 -17.43 10.37
CA LEU A 48 13.37 -16.41 11.34
C LEU A 48 13.46 -15.00 10.74
N GLY A 49 14.52 -14.71 9.99
CA GLY A 49 14.67 -13.45 9.25
C GLY A 49 13.57 -13.23 8.20
N MET A 50 13.05 -14.29 7.58
CA MET A 50 11.89 -14.20 6.69
C MET A 50 10.60 -13.77 7.42
N VAL A 51 10.51 -13.96 8.75
CA VAL A 51 9.38 -13.46 9.56
C VAL A 51 9.42 -11.93 9.71
N ALA A 52 10.61 -11.32 9.63
CA ALA A 52 10.76 -9.86 9.60
C ALA A 52 10.42 -9.25 8.23
N GLU A 53 10.09 -10.06 7.21
CA GLU A 53 9.56 -9.54 5.96
C GLU A 53 8.16 -8.97 6.16
N LYS A 54 8.03 -7.65 6.02
CA LYS A 54 6.74 -6.97 6.00
C LYS A 54 6.27 -6.79 4.57
N LYS A 55 4.95 -6.91 4.38
CA LYS A 55 4.33 -6.57 3.11
C LYS A 55 4.70 -5.14 2.73
N LYS A 56 5.18 -4.94 1.50
CA LYS A 56 5.46 -3.59 0.98
C LYS A 56 4.21 -2.72 1.17
N SER A 57 4.39 -1.52 1.74
CA SER A 57 3.28 -0.59 1.89
C SER A 57 2.72 -0.26 0.50
N ASN A 58 1.40 -0.33 0.37
CA ASN A 58 0.75 0.13 -0.84
C ASN A 58 0.87 1.65 -0.86
N HIS A 59 1.85 2.18 -1.60
CA HIS A 59 2.08 3.62 -1.86
C HIS A 59 0.93 4.31 -2.62
N ILE A 60 -0.30 3.80 -2.52
CA ILE A 60 -1.47 4.40 -3.15
C ILE A 60 -1.87 5.60 -2.28
N THR A 61 -1.22 6.72 -2.53
CA THR A 61 -1.69 8.02 -2.04
C THR A 61 -3.12 8.23 -2.55
N SER A 62 -4.05 8.46 -1.63
CA SER A 62 -5.47 8.62 -1.97
C SER A 62 -5.64 9.87 -2.83
N ARG A 63 -6.28 9.72 -3.99
CA ARG A 63 -6.61 10.82 -4.91
C ARG A 63 -7.86 11.59 -4.51
N ILE A 64 -8.64 11.04 -3.59
CA ILE A 64 -9.93 11.55 -3.15
C ILE A 64 -9.86 11.71 -1.64
N THR A 65 -10.36 12.83 -1.15
CA THR A 65 -10.39 13.14 0.28
C THR A 65 -11.47 12.30 0.99
N GLU A 66 -11.35 12.15 2.30
CA GLU A 66 -12.33 11.37 3.06
C GLU A 66 -13.71 12.03 3.06
N GLU A 67 -13.77 13.36 3.05
CA GLU A 67 -15.02 14.12 2.91
C GLU A 67 -15.76 13.77 1.61
N THR A 68 -15.05 13.79 0.47
CA THR A 68 -15.63 13.42 -0.83
C THR A 68 -16.04 11.95 -0.85
N ARG A 69 -15.30 11.06 -0.17
CA ARG A 69 -15.66 9.65 -0.03
C ARG A 69 -16.98 9.48 0.75
N GLN A 70 -17.15 10.22 1.83
CA GLN A 70 -18.41 10.23 2.60
C GLN A 70 -19.58 10.74 1.75
N LEU A 71 -19.36 11.79 0.96
CA LEU A 71 -20.38 12.33 0.04
C LEU A 71 -20.81 11.30 -1.02
N LEU A 72 -19.83 10.61 -1.62
CA LEU A 72 -20.09 9.52 -2.56
C LEU A 72 -20.82 8.35 -1.89
N GLY A 73 -20.52 8.08 -0.61
CA GLY A 73 -21.24 7.12 0.23
C GLY A 73 -22.71 7.51 0.42
N LYS A 74 -22.98 8.78 0.77
CA LYS A 74 -24.34 9.31 0.87
C LYS A 74 -25.11 9.13 -0.44
N ARG A 75 -24.47 9.41 -1.58
CA ARG A 75 -25.07 9.21 -2.91
C ARG A 75 -25.42 7.75 -3.19
N ARG A 76 -24.53 6.82 -2.82
CA ARG A 76 -24.75 5.38 -3.01
C ARG A 76 -25.94 4.86 -2.19
N ASN A 77 -26.13 5.42 -1.01
CA ASN A 77 -27.17 4.97 -0.07
C ASN A 77 -28.52 5.69 -0.28
N LEU A 78 -28.56 6.77 -1.08
CA LEU A 78 -29.79 7.50 -1.36
C LEU A 78 -30.69 6.69 -2.33
N LYS A 79 -31.88 6.32 -1.86
CA LYS A 79 -32.86 5.57 -2.65
C LYS A 79 -33.42 6.45 -3.76
N ARG A 80 -33.48 5.91 -4.98
CA ARG A 80 -34.07 6.60 -6.14
C ARG A 80 -35.59 6.47 -6.09
N THR A 81 -36.24 7.42 -5.42
CA THR A 81 -37.70 7.57 -5.39
C THR A 81 -38.13 8.84 -6.13
N THR A 82 -39.41 8.96 -6.46
CA THR A 82 -39.99 10.17 -7.09
C THR A 82 -39.75 11.43 -6.27
N HIS A 83 -39.75 11.32 -4.93
CA HIS A 83 -39.51 12.45 -4.02
C HIS A 83 -38.01 12.82 -3.89
N SER A 84 -37.11 11.85 -4.09
CA SER A 84 -35.66 12.06 -3.92
C SER A 84 -34.93 12.46 -5.23
N HIS A 85 -35.65 12.67 -6.33
CA HIS A 85 -35.04 13.01 -7.63
C HIS A 85 -34.20 14.31 -7.57
N LEU A 86 -34.72 15.34 -6.90
CA LEU A 86 -34.04 16.63 -6.76
C LEU A 86 -32.78 16.50 -5.90
N GLU A 87 -32.88 15.82 -4.74
CA GLU A 87 -31.75 15.55 -3.85
C GLU A 87 -30.65 14.75 -4.58
N MET A 88 -31.05 13.72 -5.33
CA MET A 88 -30.13 12.92 -6.13
C MET A 88 -29.43 13.78 -7.20
N THR A 89 -30.16 14.68 -7.86
CA THR A 89 -29.59 15.57 -8.89
C THR A 89 -28.57 16.52 -8.28
N LEU A 90 -28.92 17.17 -7.17
CA LEU A 90 -28.03 18.07 -6.43
C LEU A 90 -26.79 17.33 -5.93
N LEU A 91 -26.97 16.16 -5.32
CA LEU A 91 -25.88 15.36 -4.80
C LEU A 91 -24.94 14.87 -5.90
N ASN A 92 -25.46 14.52 -7.09
CA ASN A 92 -24.61 14.17 -8.23
C ASN A 92 -23.77 15.36 -8.70
N ARG A 93 -24.34 16.56 -8.74
CA ARG A 93 -23.59 17.78 -9.10
C ARG A 93 -22.46 18.04 -8.11
N ILE A 94 -22.77 18.08 -6.82
CA ILE A 94 -21.77 18.32 -5.77
C ILE A 94 -20.68 17.23 -5.79
N CYS A 95 -21.05 15.95 -5.96
CA CYS A 95 -20.08 14.86 -6.10
C CYS A 95 -19.11 15.10 -7.26
N ARG A 96 -19.60 15.52 -8.43
CA ARG A 96 -18.75 15.78 -9.60
C ARG A 96 -17.79 16.94 -9.35
N GLU A 97 -18.30 18.05 -8.80
CA GLU A 97 -17.50 19.24 -8.49
C GLU A 97 -16.40 18.91 -7.47
N ARG A 98 -16.72 18.23 -6.37
CA ARG A 98 -15.73 17.85 -5.34
C ARG A 98 -14.70 16.85 -5.85
N VAL A 99 -15.10 15.86 -6.63
CA VAL A 99 -14.15 14.91 -7.23
C VAL A 99 -13.20 15.60 -8.20
N ALA A 100 -13.68 16.55 -9.00
CA ALA A 100 -12.82 17.34 -9.89
C ALA A 100 -11.79 18.16 -9.09
N GLN A 101 -12.25 18.85 -8.03
CA GLN A 101 -11.37 19.62 -7.13
C GLN A 101 -10.31 18.74 -6.46
N ASP A 102 -10.69 17.56 -5.95
CA ASP A 102 -9.75 16.61 -5.34
C ASP A 102 -8.68 16.16 -6.34
N HIS A 103 -9.06 15.90 -7.60
CA HIS A 103 -8.12 15.51 -8.66
C HIS A 103 -7.16 16.63 -9.06
N GLU A 104 -7.66 17.87 -9.15
CA GLU A 104 -6.82 19.04 -9.40
C GLU A 104 -5.83 19.26 -8.26
N ALA A 105 -6.30 19.21 -7.01
CA ALA A 105 -5.46 19.35 -5.82
C ALA A 105 -4.40 18.24 -5.74
N PHE A 106 -4.78 17.00 -6.02
CA PHE A 106 -3.84 15.88 -6.08
C PHE A 106 -2.77 16.09 -7.16
N THR A 107 -3.17 16.53 -8.35
CA THR A 107 -2.25 16.80 -9.46
C THR A 107 -1.29 17.93 -9.10
N ARG A 108 -1.81 19.02 -8.51
CA ARG A 108 -1.02 20.17 -8.08
C ARG A 108 0.00 19.79 -7.01
N LYS A 109 -0.42 19.04 -5.97
CA LYS A 109 0.48 18.51 -4.94
C LYS A 109 1.58 17.66 -5.54
N ARG A 110 1.24 16.79 -6.49
CA ARG A 110 2.22 15.90 -7.15
C ARG A 110 3.23 16.66 -8.00
N LEU A 111 2.79 17.73 -8.67
CA LEU A 111 3.66 18.62 -9.44
C LEU A 111 4.61 19.40 -8.52
N MET A 112 4.11 19.95 -7.42
CA MET A 112 4.92 20.66 -6.44
C MET A 112 6.00 19.75 -5.83
N ALA A 113 5.63 18.54 -5.40
CA ALA A 113 6.58 17.58 -4.85
C ALA A 113 7.67 17.17 -5.87
N ALA A 114 7.32 17.06 -7.16
CA ALA A 114 8.28 16.78 -8.23
C ALA A 114 9.24 17.96 -8.44
N ALA A 115 8.73 19.19 -8.41
CA ALA A 115 9.53 20.41 -8.51
C ALA A 115 10.49 20.55 -7.32
N GLU A 116 10.00 20.35 -6.09
CA GLU A 116 10.79 20.41 -4.84
C GLU A 116 11.92 19.37 -4.85
N SER A 117 11.60 18.14 -5.27
CA SER A 117 12.59 17.06 -5.37
C SER A 117 13.51 17.16 -6.59
N ARG A 118 13.25 18.10 -7.53
CA ARG A 118 13.94 18.19 -8.83
C ARG A 118 13.98 16.87 -9.60
N THR A 119 12.96 16.04 -9.42
CA THR A 119 12.84 14.74 -10.09
C THR A 119 11.61 14.69 -10.98
N SER A 120 11.56 13.71 -11.89
CA SER A 120 10.35 13.50 -12.70
C SER A 120 9.17 13.09 -11.82
N ILE A 121 7.96 13.51 -12.19
CA ILE A 121 6.70 13.15 -11.52
C ILE A 121 6.56 11.63 -11.33
N LYS A 122 7.07 10.84 -12.28
CA LYS A 122 7.05 9.36 -12.22
C LYS A 122 7.93 8.81 -11.10
N LEU A 123 9.09 9.42 -10.84
CA LEU A 123 10.00 9.02 -9.78
C LEU A 123 9.47 9.47 -8.42
N THR A 124 8.98 10.71 -8.31
CA THR A 124 8.40 11.23 -7.06
C THR A 124 7.22 10.37 -6.60
N ALA A 125 6.31 10.00 -7.51
CA ALA A 125 5.15 9.16 -7.19
C ALA A 125 5.48 7.73 -6.74
N ARG A 126 6.73 7.28 -6.96
CA ARG A 126 7.20 5.95 -6.55
C ARG A 126 7.84 5.98 -5.16
N ASN A 127 8.24 7.17 -4.71
CA ASN A 127 8.98 7.41 -3.47
C ASN A 127 8.10 8.02 -2.35
N THR A 128 6.86 8.40 -2.66
CA THR A 128 5.81 8.81 -1.72
C THR A 128 4.85 7.67 -1.45
#